data_AF-A0A8C6QD65-F1
#
_entry.id   AF-A0A8C6QD65-F1
#
_cell.length_a   1.000
_cell.length_b   1.000
_cell.length_c   1.000
_cell.angle_alpha   90.00
_cell.angle_beta   90.00
_cell.angle_gamma   90.00
#
_symmetry.space_group_name_H-M   'P 1'
#
loop_
_entity.id
_entity.type
_entity.pdbx_description
1 polymer ?
#
loop_
_entity_poly.entity_id
_entity_poly.type
_entity_poly.pdbx_seq_one_letter_code
_entity_poly.pdbx_strand_id
1 'polypeptide(L)'
;MADVTVCSFLTKVLCAHGGRMFLQDLRGHVELSEARLRAVLRRAGPERFLLQDVELRDGPWDPEAEVEAGAGGSGGGAQACRVVAVSSARLCARYQRGECQACDQLHFCRRHMLGKCPHRDCWSTCTLSHDIHTPINIQVLKKHGIFGLNEAQLRILLLQNDPCLLPEVCLLYNKGGDPLYGYCNLKDKCTKFHVCKSFVRGECTLQTCRRSHQLIHAATLKFLEDQELSIPSVVNFQIISAYRHTKLHQMLEDKDNPTCAEHSQGLEKQGTLATMATEARPLVPAPAQSSRKPYPGKP
;
A
#
# COMPACT_ATOMS: atom_id res chain seq x y z
N MET A 1 5.69 22.33 -5.15
CA MET A 1 7.08 21.86 -5.10
C MET A 1 7.55 21.62 -3.67
N ALA A 2 7.51 22.61 -2.77
CA ALA A 2 7.94 22.46 -1.37
C ALA A 2 7.38 21.21 -0.66
N ASP A 3 6.06 20.95 -0.76
CA ASP A 3 5.42 19.79 -0.12
C ASP A 3 6.05 18.43 -0.51
N VAL A 4 6.47 18.26 -1.78
CA VAL A 4 7.04 16.99 -2.27
C VAL A 4 8.39 16.71 -1.60
N THR A 5 9.22 17.76 -1.46
CA THR A 5 10.53 17.70 -0.80
C THR A 5 10.37 17.40 0.69
N VAL A 6 9.44 18.09 1.37
CA VAL A 6 9.12 17.83 2.78
C VAL A 6 8.60 16.40 2.97
N CYS A 7 7.71 15.91 2.11
CA CYS A 7 7.25 14.53 2.18
C CYS A 7 8.39 13.53 1.97
N SER A 8 9.28 13.76 1.02
CA SER A 8 10.44 12.87 0.78
C SER A 8 11.38 12.85 2.00
N PHE A 9 11.58 13.99 2.65
CA PHE A 9 12.31 14.08 3.92
C PHE A 9 11.60 13.34 5.06
N LEU A 10 10.29 13.53 5.25
CA LEU A 10 9.50 12.84 6.28
C LEU A 10 9.50 11.32 6.07
N THR A 11 9.40 10.83 4.83
CA THR A 11 9.59 9.40 4.52
C THR A 11 11.00 8.94 4.91
N LYS A 12 12.04 9.74 4.64
CA LYS A 12 13.43 9.42 5.01
C LYS A 12 13.63 9.31 6.53
N VAL A 13 13.06 10.22 7.30
CA VAL A 13 13.08 10.18 8.78
C VAL A 13 12.34 8.94 9.27
N LEU A 14 11.08 8.74 8.88
CA LEU A 14 10.30 7.56 9.30
C LEU A 14 11.04 6.25 8.99
N CYS A 15 11.61 6.09 7.78
CA CYS A 15 12.35 4.89 7.41
C CYS A 15 13.70 4.72 8.12
N ALA A 16 14.31 5.80 8.64
CA ALA A 16 15.47 5.70 9.53
C ALA A 16 15.09 5.16 10.92
N HIS A 17 13.86 5.43 11.37
CA HIS A 17 13.30 5.00 12.65
C HIS A 17 12.34 3.80 12.51
N GLY A 18 12.67 2.83 11.64
CA GLY A 18 11.90 1.57 11.53
C GLY A 18 10.57 1.67 10.78
N GLY A 19 10.25 2.81 10.18
CA GLY A 19 9.12 3.01 9.26
C GLY A 19 7.83 3.53 9.90
N ARG A 20 7.80 3.68 11.23
CA ARG A 20 6.74 4.35 12.00
C ARG A 20 7.33 5.16 13.16
N MET A 21 6.66 6.24 13.56
CA MET A 21 6.98 7.03 14.77
C MET A 21 5.70 7.68 15.32
N PHE A 22 5.70 8.20 16.55
CA PHE A 22 4.65 9.12 16.97
C PHE A 22 4.86 10.51 16.33
N LEU A 23 3.77 11.25 16.15
CA LEU A 23 3.77 12.60 15.59
C LEU A 23 4.61 13.58 16.42
N GLN A 24 4.64 13.38 17.74
CA GLN A 24 5.45 14.18 18.67
C GLN A 24 6.95 13.96 18.43
N ASP A 25 7.39 12.72 18.25
CA ASP A 25 8.79 12.40 17.95
C ASP A 25 9.18 12.89 16.56
N LEU A 26 8.31 12.65 15.55
CA LEU A 26 8.51 13.10 14.18
C LEU A 26 8.66 14.63 14.09
N ARG A 27 7.93 15.38 14.93
CA ARG A 27 8.07 16.83 15.06
C ARG A 27 9.47 17.24 15.55
N GLY A 28 10.15 16.42 16.36
CA GLY A 28 11.53 16.66 16.78
C GLY A 28 12.54 16.72 15.63
N HIS A 29 12.19 16.21 14.45
CA HIS A 29 13.03 16.21 13.25
C HIS A 29 12.70 17.33 12.25
N VAL A 30 11.73 18.21 12.53
CA VAL A 30 11.30 19.29 11.61
C VAL A 30 11.00 20.60 12.33
N GLU A 31 11.39 21.72 11.72
CA GLU A 31 11.06 23.08 12.19
C GLU A 31 9.60 23.47 11.85
N LEU A 32 8.65 22.59 12.17
CA LEU A 32 7.21 22.79 11.94
C LEU A 32 6.45 22.71 13.26
N SER A 33 5.44 23.58 13.42
CA SER A 33 4.43 23.36 14.46
C SER A 33 3.64 22.09 14.17
N GLU A 34 3.16 21.42 15.21
CA GLU A 34 2.42 20.16 15.07
C GLU A 34 1.21 20.29 14.15
N ALA A 35 0.48 21.40 14.22
CA ALA A 35 -0.64 21.69 13.32
C ALA A 35 -0.21 21.75 11.84
N ARG A 36 0.95 22.37 11.54
CA ARG A 36 1.51 22.41 10.18
C ARG A 36 1.98 21.03 9.73
N LEU A 37 2.67 20.27 10.59
CA LEU A 37 3.10 18.91 10.27
C LEU A 37 1.90 17.98 10.00
N ARG A 38 0.88 18.00 10.87
CA ARG A 38 -0.37 17.25 10.70
C ARG A 38 -1.09 17.64 9.41
N ALA A 39 -1.10 18.92 9.03
CA ALA A 39 -1.67 19.38 7.76
C ALA A 39 -0.88 18.87 6.53
N VAL A 40 0.46 18.90 6.56
CA VAL A 40 1.31 18.34 5.48
C VAL A 40 1.07 16.84 5.32
N LEU A 41 1.09 16.08 6.42
CA LEU A 41 0.87 14.63 6.40
C LEU A 41 -0.53 14.28 5.86
N ARG A 42 -1.59 14.95 6.34
CA ARG A 42 -2.97 14.75 5.84
C ARG A 42 -3.12 15.10 4.36
N ARG A 43 -2.47 16.19 3.89
CA ARG A 43 -2.50 16.62 2.48
C ARG A 43 -1.76 15.66 1.54
N ALA A 44 -0.69 15.02 2.03
CA ALA A 44 0.02 13.97 1.29
C ALA A 44 -0.76 12.64 1.24
N GLY A 45 -1.68 12.44 2.18
CA GLY A 45 -2.68 11.36 2.17
C GLY A 45 -2.17 9.99 2.64
N PRO A 46 -3.10 9.06 2.90
CA PRO A 46 -2.81 7.74 3.49
C PRO A 46 -1.95 6.83 2.60
N GLU A 47 -1.89 7.09 1.30
CA GLU A 47 -1.00 6.35 0.37
C GLU A 47 0.48 6.75 0.51
N ARG A 48 0.79 7.79 1.31
CA ARG A 48 2.15 8.21 1.68
C ARG A 48 2.40 8.20 3.18
N PHE A 49 1.44 8.69 3.98
CA PHE A 49 1.51 8.68 5.44
C PHE A 49 0.16 8.26 6.02
N LEU A 50 0.14 7.09 6.64
CA LEU A 50 -1.00 6.66 7.45
C LEU A 50 -0.87 7.30 8.83
N LEU A 51 -1.79 8.19 9.18
CA LEU A 51 -1.98 8.68 10.54
C LEU A 51 -3.03 7.79 11.21
N GLN A 52 -2.73 7.35 12.43
CA GLN A 52 -3.66 6.55 13.24
C GLN A 52 -3.50 6.98 14.69
N ASP A 53 -4.60 7.39 15.30
CA ASP A 53 -4.62 7.67 16.74
C ASP A 53 -4.65 6.33 17.48
N VAL A 54 -3.81 6.21 18.52
CA VAL A 54 -3.62 4.99 19.31
C VAL A 54 -3.66 5.31 20.80
N GLU A 55 -4.17 4.37 21.58
CA GLU A 55 -4.14 4.47 23.05
C GLU A 55 -2.77 4.00 23.57
N LEU A 56 -2.13 4.83 24.39
CA LEU A 56 -0.94 4.44 25.13
C LEU A 56 -1.38 3.54 26.29
N ARG A 57 -0.73 2.36 26.39
CA ARG A 57 -0.98 1.36 27.44
C ARG A 57 0.25 1.28 28.35
N ASP A 58 0.03 1.30 29.65
CA ASP A 58 1.07 1.01 30.63
C ASP A 58 1.36 -0.50 30.67
N GLY A 59 2.58 -0.91 30.33
CA GLY A 59 3.00 -2.32 30.35
C GLY A 59 4.08 -2.64 29.30
N PRO A 60 4.46 -3.93 29.15
CA PRO A 60 5.36 -4.36 28.09
C PRO A 60 4.75 -4.09 26.70
N TRP A 61 5.41 -3.25 25.91
CA TRP A 61 4.93 -2.89 24.57
C TRP A 61 5.46 -3.90 23.53
N ASP A 62 4.68 -4.95 23.28
CA ASP A 62 5.04 -6.04 22.37
C ASP A 62 4.48 -5.84 20.93
N PRO A 63 4.90 -6.68 19.95
CA PRO A 63 4.43 -6.58 18.57
C PRO A 63 2.93 -6.76 18.36
N GLU A 64 2.23 -7.50 19.22
CA GLU A 64 0.78 -7.75 19.12
C GLU A 64 0.03 -6.53 19.68
N ALA A 65 0.42 -6.03 20.85
CA ALA A 65 -0.13 -4.83 21.47
C ALA A 65 -0.03 -3.60 20.55
N GLU A 66 1.08 -3.42 19.83
CA GLU A 66 1.24 -2.34 18.84
C GLU A 66 0.22 -2.44 17.69
N VAL A 67 -0.12 -3.64 17.22
CA VAL A 67 -1.15 -3.83 16.18
C VAL A 67 -2.53 -3.48 16.74
N GLU A 68 -2.85 -3.97 17.94
CA GLU A 68 -4.14 -3.77 18.60
C GLU A 68 -4.42 -2.31 18.97
N ALA A 69 -3.40 -1.54 19.37
CA ALA A 69 -3.55 -0.17 19.89
C ALA A 69 -4.24 0.82 18.93
N GLY A 70 -4.36 0.49 17.65
CA GLY A 70 -5.08 1.28 16.64
C GLY A 70 -6.40 0.68 16.13
N ALA A 71 -6.87 -0.43 16.70
CA ALA A 71 -8.04 -1.18 16.23
C ALA A 71 -9.40 -0.64 16.71
N GLY A 72 -9.40 0.46 17.48
CA GLY A 72 -10.61 1.09 18.03
C GLY A 72 -10.91 0.66 19.46
N GLY A 73 -10.17 1.24 20.41
CA GLY A 73 -10.56 1.32 21.81
C GLY A 73 -11.37 2.60 22.08
N SER A 74 -12.17 2.56 23.14
CA SER A 74 -12.77 3.75 23.78
C SER A 74 -12.26 3.87 25.22
N GLY A 75 -10.96 3.64 25.42
CA GLY A 75 -10.28 3.75 26.69
C GLY A 75 -9.98 5.20 27.03
N GLY A 76 -10.21 5.60 28.29
CA GLY A 76 -9.85 6.93 28.81
C GLY A 76 -8.34 7.16 29.00
N GLY A 77 -7.49 6.44 28.26
CA GLY A 77 -6.03 6.53 28.32
C GLY A 77 -5.47 7.71 27.53
N ALA A 78 -4.18 7.97 27.68
CA ALA A 78 -3.49 8.99 26.91
C ALA A 78 -3.44 8.58 25.42
N GLN A 79 -3.96 9.45 24.54
CA GLN A 79 -3.97 9.20 23.09
C GLN A 79 -2.72 9.79 22.43
N ALA A 80 -2.10 9.02 21.53
CA ALA A 80 -0.98 9.46 20.70
C ALA A 80 -1.29 9.25 19.21
N CYS A 81 -0.83 10.16 18.36
CA CYS A 81 -0.99 10.01 16.91
C CYS A 81 0.24 9.30 16.32
N ARG A 82 0.09 8.06 15.87
CA ARG A 82 1.12 7.28 15.16
C ARG A 82 1.14 7.65 13.67
N VAL A 83 2.33 7.81 13.10
CA VAL A 83 2.57 8.09 11.68
C VAL A 83 3.37 6.95 11.07
N VAL A 84 2.83 6.29 10.05
CA VAL A 84 3.47 5.16 9.33
C VAL A 84 3.77 5.55 7.88
N ALA A 85 4.97 5.24 7.39
CA ALA A 85 5.36 5.51 6.01
C ALA A 85 4.74 4.49 5.03
N VAL A 86 4.01 4.98 4.02
CA VAL A 86 3.30 4.16 3.03
C VAL A 86 3.88 4.41 1.64
N SER A 87 3.88 3.38 0.80
CA SER A 87 4.27 3.50 -0.60
C SER A 87 3.55 2.46 -1.46
N SER A 88 3.26 2.85 -2.71
CA SER A 88 2.78 1.96 -3.78
C SER A 88 3.90 1.34 -4.62
N ALA A 89 5.18 1.66 -4.35
CA ALA A 89 6.32 1.07 -5.05
C ALA A 89 6.45 -0.44 -4.73
N ARG A 90 6.69 -1.27 -5.74
CA ARG A 90 6.81 -2.74 -5.62
C ARG A 90 8.00 -3.26 -6.43
N LEU A 91 8.55 -4.41 -6.04
CA LEU A 91 9.49 -5.19 -6.82
C LEU A 91 8.82 -5.78 -8.07
N CYS A 92 9.50 -5.69 -9.21
CA CYS A 92 9.04 -6.28 -10.45
C CYS A 92 9.12 -7.82 -10.39
N ALA A 93 7.97 -8.48 -10.24
CA ALA A 93 7.88 -9.94 -10.20
C ALA A 93 8.36 -10.62 -11.49
N ARG A 94 8.26 -9.94 -12.65
CA ARG A 94 8.82 -10.41 -13.93
C ARG A 94 10.34 -10.27 -13.96
N TYR A 95 10.89 -9.18 -13.40
CA TYR A 95 12.34 -8.98 -13.29
C TYR A 95 12.99 -10.07 -12.44
N GLN A 96 12.34 -10.51 -11.33
CA GLN A 96 12.85 -11.63 -10.52
C GLN A 96 12.97 -12.96 -11.30
N ARG A 97 12.36 -13.08 -12.48
CA ARG A 97 12.45 -14.24 -13.39
C ARG A 97 13.29 -13.98 -14.65
N GLY A 98 13.88 -12.80 -14.80
CA GLY A 98 14.58 -12.39 -16.03
C GLY A 98 13.66 -12.00 -17.19
N GLU A 99 12.35 -11.88 -16.97
CA GLU A 99 11.33 -11.67 -18.00
C GLU A 99 10.94 -10.19 -18.20
N CYS A 100 11.74 -9.24 -17.72
CA CYS A 100 11.44 -7.81 -17.79
C CYS A 100 12.66 -6.96 -18.12
N GLN A 101 12.54 -6.16 -19.19
CA GLN A 101 13.56 -5.21 -19.62
C GLN A 101 13.31 -3.81 -19.03
N ALA A 102 12.06 -3.32 -19.09
CA ALA A 102 11.64 -2.07 -18.44
C ALA A 102 10.16 -2.14 -18.02
N CYS A 103 9.82 -1.56 -16.86
CA CYS A 103 8.45 -1.32 -16.41
C CYS A 103 8.43 -0.32 -15.23
N ASP A 104 7.23 0.02 -14.75
CA ASP A 104 7.00 0.94 -13.62
C ASP A 104 7.20 0.31 -12.22
N GLN A 105 8.00 -0.75 -12.11
CA GLN A 105 8.29 -1.47 -10.86
C GLN A 105 9.81 -1.62 -10.66
N LEU A 106 10.23 -1.83 -9.41
CA LEU A 106 11.64 -1.82 -9.04
C LEU A 106 12.38 -3.09 -9.51
N HIS A 107 13.50 -2.87 -10.21
CA HIS A 107 14.39 -3.87 -10.81
C HIS A 107 15.65 -4.03 -9.96
N PHE A 108 15.56 -4.83 -8.90
CA PHE A 108 16.71 -5.31 -8.13
C PHE A 108 16.41 -6.67 -7.48
N CYS A 109 17.45 -7.34 -6.98
CA CYS A 109 17.38 -8.68 -6.40
C CYS A 109 16.56 -8.71 -5.09
N ARG A 110 15.47 -9.49 -5.06
CA ARG A 110 14.68 -9.75 -3.83
C ARG A 110 15.55 -10.24 -2.68
N ARG A 111 16.48 -11.17 -2.95
CA ARG A 111 17.38 -11.72 -1.91
C ARG A 111 18.33 -10.66 -1.35
N HIS A 112 18.80 -9.70 -2.15
CA HIS A 112 19.63 -8.59 -1.67
C HIS A 112 18.83 -7.64 -0.77
N MET A 113 17.59 -7.32 -1.13
CA MET A 113 16.70 -6.53 -0.26
C MET A 113 16.41 -7.23 1.06
N LEU A 114 16.15 -8.54 1.05
CA LEU A 114 15.99 -9.32 2.28
C LEU A 114 17.30 -9.61 3.01
N GLY A 115 18.45 -9.17 2.48
CA GLY A 115 19.77 -9.41 3.08
C GLY A 115 20.31 -10.84 2.97
N LYS A 116 19.61 -11.72 2.24
CA LYS A 116 19.87 -13.17 2.07
C LYS A 116 20.50 -13.54 0.72
N CYS A 117 21.16 -12.60 0.03
CA CYS A 117 21.85 -12.92 -1.21
C CYS A 117 23.24 -13.53 -0.90
N PRO A 118 23.57 -14.74 -1.36
CA PRO A 118 24.89 -15.35 -1.14
C PRO A 118 26.02 -14.62 -1.89
N HIS A 119 25.66 -13.68 -2.77
CA HIS A 119 26.58 -12.87 -3.59
C HIS A 119 26.59 -11.40 -3.15
N ARG A 120 26.40 -11.13 -1.84
CA ARG A 120 26.37 -9.76 -1.28
C ARG A 120 27.58 -8.93 -1.70
N ASP A 121 28.77 -9.51 -1.58
CA ASP A 121 30.05 -8.81 -1.74
C ASP A 121 30.65 -8.95 -3.16
N CYS A 122 29.96 -9.67 -4.06
CA CYS A 122 30.40 -9.91 -5.42
C CYS A 122 29.26 -9.72 -6.42
N TRP A 123 29.06 -8.48 -6.86
CA TRP A 123 27.99 -8.09 -7.79
C TRP A 123 28.00 -8.86 -9.13
N SER A 124 29.12 -9.45 -9.54
CA SER A 124 29.25 -10.18 -10.82
C SER A 124 28.59 -11.57 -10.83
N THR A 125 28.20 -12.10 -9.68
CA THR A 125 27.66 -13.49 -9.57
C THR A 125 26.15 -13.55 -9.35
N CYS A 126 25.48 -12.43 -9.06
CA CYS A 126 24.02 -12.37 -9.08
C CYS A 126 23.52 -11.95 -10.47
N THR A 127 22.58 -12.70 -11.05
CA THR A 127 21.93 -12.35 -12.32
C THR A 127 20.93 -11.19 -12.21
N LEU A 128 20.64 -10.71 -11.00
CA LEU A 128 19.74 -9.61 -10.70
C LEU A 128 20.51 -8.45 -10.06
N SER A 129 20.21 -7.22 -10.46
CA SER A 129 20.89 -6.01 -9.97
C SER A 129 20.83 -5.90 -8.45
N HIS A 130 21.95 -5.54 -7.82
CA HIS A 130 21.98 -5.09 -6.44
C HIS A 130 21.91 -3.56 -6.33
N ASP A 131 22.12 -2.82 -7.43
CA ASP A 131 22.04 -1.36 -7.45
C ASP A 131 20.59 -0.86 -7.51
N ILE A 132 20.25 0.02 -6.57
CA ILE A 132 18.96 0.72 -6.49
C ILE A 132 18.90 1.96 -7.38
N HIS A 133 20.02 2.40 -7.98
CA HIS A 133 20.15 3.59 -8.80
C HIS A 133 20.27 3.33 -10.31
N THR A 134 19.90 2.14 -10.79
CA THR A 134 19.77 1.90 -12.23
C THR A 134 18.80 2.92 -12.87
N PRO A 135 18.94 3.26 -14.17
CA PRO A 135 18.09 4.27 -14.82
C PRO A 135 16.59 4.02 -14.67
N ILE A 136 16.16 2.75 -14.72
CA ILE A 136 14.77 2.32 -14.50
C ILE A 136 14.36 2.59 -13.05
N ASN A 137 15.19 2.15 -12.08
CA ASN A 137 14.89 2.35 -10.66
C ASN A 137 14.83 3.85 -10.30
N ILE A 138 15.69 4.70 -10.84
CA ILE A 138 15.64 6.15 -10.64
C ILE A 138 14.29 6.74 -11.09
N GLN A 139 13.75 6.30 -12.23
CA GLN A 139 12.44 6.76 -12.71
C GLN A 139 11.32 6.33 -11.76
N VAL A 140 11.30 5.07 -11.33
CA VAL A 140 10.31 4.53 -10.38
C VAL A 140 10.41 5.23 -9.02
N LEU A 141 11.61 5.37 -8.45
CA LEU A 141 11.84 6.05 -7.17
C LEU A 141 11.39 7.52 -7.22
N LYS A 142 11.62 8.23 -8.33
CA LYS A 142 11.11 9.60 -8.54
C LYS A 142 9.60 9.63 -8.66
N LYS A 143 8.99 8.72 -9.45
CA LYS A 143 7.54 8.61 -9.63
C LYS A 143 6.79 8.41 -8.30
N HIS A 144 7.34 7.60 -7.40
CA HIS A 144 6.77 7.36 -6.07
C HIS A 144 7.21 8.39 -4.99
N GLY A 145 8.02 9.39 -5.34
CA GLY A 145 8.47 10.44 -4.41
C GLY A 145 9.39 9.93 -3.29
N ILE A 146 10.14 8.86 -3.54
CA ILE A 146 11.05 8.17 -2.60
C ILE A 146 12.51 8.15 -3.09
N PHE A 147 12.81 8.94 -4.11
CA PHE A 147 14.17 9.21 -4.56
C PHE A 147 14.96 9.93 -3.44
N GLY A 148 16.14 9.40 -3.09
CA GLY A 148 16.99 9.92 -1.99
C GLY A 148 16.91 9.13 -0.68
N LEU A 149 16.12 8.05 -0.62
CA LEU A 149 16.28 6.99 0.39
C LEU A 149 17.54 6.17 0.07
N ASN A 150 18.29 5.79 1.11
CA ASN A 150 19.38 4.82 0.97
C ASN A 150 18.84 3.38 0.96
N GLU A 151 19.71 2.40 0.71
CA GLU A 151 19.33 0.99 0.61
C GLU A 151 18.65 0.45 1.88
N ALA A 152 19.13 0.82 3.08
CA ALA A 152 18.53 0.39 4.35
C ALA A 152 17.13 0.98 4.57
N GLN A 153 16.95 2.28 4.27
CA GLN A 153 15.67 2.96 4.35
C GLN A 153 14.66 2.39 3.33
N LEU A 154 15.12 2.08 2.12
CA LEU A 154 14.30 1.47 1.08
C LEU A 154 13.88 0.04 1.45
N ARG A 155 14.77 -0.76 2.08
CA ARG A 155 14.41 -2.08 2.65
C ARG A 155 13.24 -1.98 3.64
N ILE A 156 13.32 -1.06 4.62
CA ILE A 156 12.25 -0.84 5.60
C ILE A 156 10.93 -0.45 4.90
N LEU A 157 10.97 0.55 4.01
CA LEU A 157 9.77 1.04 3.33
C LEU A 157 9.11 -0.04 2.47
N LEU A 158 9.89 -0.85 1.76
CA LEU A 158 9.37 -1.90 0.91
C LEU A 158 8.89 -3.10 1.72
N LEU A 159 9.61 -3.55 2.75
CA LEU A 159 9.20 -4.71 3.55
C LEU A 159 7.85 -4.47 4.24
N GLN A 160 7.54 -3.24 4.64
CA GLN A 160 6.24 -2.89 5.20
C GLN A 160 5.13 -2.56 4.20
N ASN A 161 5.42 -2.55 2.89
CA ASN A 161 4.44 -2.19 1.85
C ASN A 161 4.26 -3.23 0.74
N ASP A 162 5.27 -4.04 0.45
CA ASP A 162 5.33 -4.95 -0.69
C ASP A 162 5.11 -6.42 -0.24
N PRO A 163 3.96 -7.03 -0.61
CA PRO A 163 3.69 -8.43 -0.31
C PRO A 163 4.73 -9.40 -0.89
N CYS A 164 5.46 -9.01 -1.94
CA CYS A 164 6.51 -9.82 -2.54
C CYS A 164 7.78 -9.91 -1.68
N LEU A 165 7.90 -9.17 -0.57
CA LEU A 165 9.01 -9.32 0.39
C LEU A 165 8.66 -10.22 1.57
N LEU A 166 7.38 -10.42 1.89
CA LEU A 166 6.94 -11.30 2.97
C LEU A 166 7.21 -12.80 2.68
N PRO A 167 7.25 -13.65 3.73
CA PRO A 167 7.17 -15.10 3.62
C PRO A 167 5.99 -15.56 2.77
N GLU A 168 6.11 -16.75 2.19
CA GLU A 168 5.05 -17.29 1.33
C GLU A 168 3.77 -17.57 2.12
N VAL A 169 2.64 -17.16 1.55
CA VAL A 169 1.31 -17.52 2.06
C VAL A 169 0.96 -18.94 1.62
N CYS A 170 0.49 -19.76 2.57
CA CYS A 170 0.11 -21.14 2.32
C CYS A 170 -1.11 -21.22 1.39
N LEU A 171 -0.91 -21.76 0.18
CA LEU A 171 -2.00 -21.93 -0.79
C LEU A 171 -2.99 -23.05 -0.41
N LEU A 172 -2.58 -24.01 0.43
CA LEU A 172 -3.47 -25.06 0.93
C LEU A 172 -4.37 -24.56 2.05
N TYR A 173 -3.87 -23.69 2.93
CA TYR A 173 -4.68 -22.94 3.90
C TYR A 173 -5.71 -22.02 3.21
N ASN A 174 -5.32 -21.41 2.09
CA ASN A 174 -6.21 -20.60 1.27
C ASN A 174 -7.19 -21.42 0.41
N LYS A 175 -7.25 -22.74 0.59
CA LYS A 175 -8.24 -23.66 0.01
C LYS A 175 -8.96 -24.41 1.13
N GLY A 176 -10.16 -24.93 0.84
CA GLY A 176 -11.01 -25.59 1.83
C GLY A 176 -11.85 -24.64 2.68
N GLY A 177 -12.75 -25.22 3.47
CA GLY A 177 -13.73 -24.51 4.30
C GLY A 177 -13.36 -24.39 5.79
N ASP A 178 -12.37 -25.15 6.26
CA ASP A 178 -11.85 -25.05 7.63
C ASP A 178 -11.11 -23.72 7.82
N PRO A 179 -11.51 -22.87 8.78
CA PRO A 179 -10.84 -21.59 9.05
C PRO A 179 -9.43 -21.74 9.64
N LEU A 180 -9.13 -22.87 10.29
CA LEU A 180 -7.92 -23.05 11.10
C LEU A 180 -6.71 -23.51 10.27
N TYR A 181 -6.90 -24.50 9.38
CA TYR A 181 -5.85 -25.06 8.53
C TYR A 181 -6.23 -25.20 7.05
N GLY A 182 -7.51 -25.05 6.69
CA GLY A 182 -7.99 -25.23 5.32
C GLY A 182 -7.72 -26.66 4.82
N TYR A 183 -6.93 -26.82 3.76
CA TYR A 183 -6.42 -28.11 3.30
C TYR A 183 -4.92 -28.33 3.63
N CYS A 184 -4.35 -27.58 4.58
CA CYS A 184 -2.94 -27.71 4.94
C CYS A 184 -2.69 -28.83 5.97
N ASN A 185 -2.31 -30.01 5.48
CA ASN A 185 -1.99 -31.17 6.34
C ASN A 185 -0.80 -30.97 7.28
N LEU A 186 0.06 -29.96 7.04
CA LEU A 186 1.19 -29.64 7.91
C LEU A 186 0.79 -28.89 9.19
N LYS A 187 -0.40 -28.27 9.21
CA LYS A 187 -0.92 -27.50 10.36
C LYS A 187 0.14 -26.54 10.92
N ASP A 188 0.40 -26.56 12.22
CA ASP A 188 1.38 -25.71 12.93
C ASP A 188 2.84 -25.97 12.53
N LYS A 189 3.11 -27.07 11.80
CA LYS A 189 4.43 -27.38 11.23
C LYS A 189 4.61 -26.81 9.81
N CYS A 190 3.66 -26.02 9.31
CA CYS A 190 3.78 -25.38 8.00
C CYS A 190 4.75 -24.20 8.04
N THR A 191 5.74 -24.19 7.16
CA THR A 191 6.72 -23.10 7.01
C THR A 191 6.21 -21.93 6.14
N LYS A 192 4.90 -21.78 6.01
CA LYS A 192 4.21 -20.78 5.18
C LYS A 192 3.07 -20.15 5.97
N PHE A 193 2.82 -18.86 5.80
CA PHE A 193 1.80 -18.17 6.57
C PHE A 193 0.39 -18.74 6.33
N HIS A 194 -0.29 -19.09 7.42
CA HIS A 194 -1.72 -19.41 7.45
C HIS A 194 -2.55 -18.13 7.61
N VAL A 195 -2.49 -17.27 6.58
CA VAL A 195 -3.22 -16.00 6.50
C VAL A 195 -4.00 -15.89 5.18
N CYS A 196 -5.01 -15.03 5.15
CA CYS A 196 -5.78 -14.73 3.96
C CYS A 196 -4.89 -14.10 2.88
N LYS A 197 -4.70 -14.82 1.76
CA LYS A 197 -3.91 -14.35 0.62
C LYS A 197 -4.46 -13.03 0.05
N SER A 198 -5.78 -12.90 -0.01
CA SER A 198 -6.42 -11.68 -0.51
C SER A 198 -6.17 -10.49 0.43
N PHE A 199 -6.18 -10.70 1.75
CA PHE A 199 -5.88 -9.64 2.72
C PHE A 199 -4.45 -9.12 2.55
N VAL A 200 -3.47 -10.03 2.48
CA VAL A 200 -2.05 -9.70 2.25
C VAL A 200 -1.82 -8.96 0.92
N ARG A 201 -2.73 -9.09 -0.06
CA ARG A 201 -2.67 -8.35 -1.33
C ARG A 201 -3.49 -7.04 -1.35
N GLY A 202 -4.29 -6.78 -0.31
CA GLY A 202 -5.25 -5.66 -0.29
C GLY A 202 -6.50 -5.91 -1.15
N GLU A 203 -6.83 -7.18 -1.41
CA GLU A 203 -7.87 -7.65 -2.33
C GLU A 203 -9.01 -8.41 -1.61
N CYS A 204 -9.06 -8.41 -0.27
CA CYS A 204 -10.09 -9.16 0.47
C CYS A 204 -11.39 -8.36 0.57
N THR A 205 -12.40 -8.79 -0.19
CA THR A 205 -13.75 -8.21 -0.21
C THR A 205 -14.73 -8.93 0.73
N LEU A 206 -14.25 -9.71 1.70
CA LEU A 206 -15.08 -10.40 2.69
C LEU A 206 -15.04 -9.68 4.03
N GLN A 207 -16.15 -9.06 4.42
CA GLN A 207 -16.32 -8.39 5.72
C GLN A 207 -16.02 -9.36 6.88
N THR A 208 -16.70 -10.50 6.90
CA THR A 208 -16.50 -11.60 7.85
C THR A 208 -15.64 -12.70 7.24
N CYS A 209 -14.41 -12.35 6.83
CA CYS A 209 -13.47 -13.32 6.28
C CYS A 209 -13.16 -14.45 7.28
N ARG A 210 -13.41 -15.70 6.88
CA ARG A 210 -13.13 -16.90 7.70
C ARG A 210 -11.64 -17.26 7.80
N ARG A 211 -10.74 -16.45 7.25
CA ARG A 211 -9.29 -16.71 7.25
C ARG A 211 -8.57 -15.62 8.04
N SER A 212 -7.51 -16.02 8.75
CA SER A 212 -6.75 -15.09 9.59
C SER A 212 -6.25 -13.89 8.79
N HIS A 213 -6.51 -12.69 9.31
CA HIS A 213 -5.93 -11.43 8.85
C HIS A 213 -4.78 -10.98 9.77
N GLN A 214 -4.28 -11.87 10.64
CA GLN A 214 -3.26 -11.58 11.64
C GLN A 214 -1.89 -12.14 11.21
N LEU A 215 -0.97 -11.25 10.80
CA LEU A 215 0.42 -11.58 10.48
C LEU A 215 1.34 -11.61 11.71
N ILE A 216 0.89 -11.04 12.83
CA ILE A 216 1.65 -10.90 14.08
C ILE A 216 0.88 -11.64 15.19
N HIS A 217 1.41 -12.79 15.59
CA HIS A 217 0.92 -13.63 16.69
C HIS A 217 2.09 -14.50 17.17
N ALA A 218 2.10 -14.92 18.44
CA ALA A 218 3.21 -15.64 19.08
C ALA A 218 3.86 -16.76 18.24
N ALA A 219 3.06 -17.65 17.65
CA ALA A 219 3.57 -18.74 16.79
C ALA A 219 4.25 -18.25 15.50
N THR A 220 3.85 -17.08 14.99
CA THR A 220 4.39 -16.45 13.78
C THR A 220 5.63 -15.62 14.07
N LEU A 221 5.76 -15.03 15.27
CA LEU A 221 6.91 -14.23 15.67
C LEU A 221 8.22 -15.04 15.58
N LYS A 222 8.26 -16.23 16.19
CA LYS A 222 9.43 -17.12 16.09
C LYS A 222 9.80 -17.46 14.64
N PHE A 223 8.81 -17.73 13.79
CA PHE A 223 9.05 -17.97 12.37
C PHE A 223 9.60 -16.74 11.62
N LEU A 224 9.22 -15.52 12.02
CA LEU A 224 9.81 -14.28 11.47
C LEU A 224 11.27 -14.09 11.91
N GLU A 225 11.58 -14.44 13.16
CA GLU A 225 12.94 -14.42 13.73
C GLU A 225 13.85 -15.46 13.06
N ASP A 226 13.39 -16.71 12.93
CA ASP A 226 14.06 -17.78 12.17
C ASP A 226 14.26 -17.41 10.69
N GLN A 227 13.53 -16.40 10.20
CA GLN A 227 13.67 -15.84 8.86
C GLN A 227 14.41 -14.49 8.83
N GLU A 228 15.01 -14.03 9.93
CA GLU A 228 15.78 -12.77 10.01
C GLU A 228 14.99 -11.55 9.47
N LEU A 229 13.65 -11.57 9.61
CA LEU A 229 12.79 -10.49 9.12
C LEU A 229 12.60 -9.43 10.20
N SER A 230 12.60 -8.16 9.78
CA SER A 230 12.30 -7.03 10.65
C SER A 230 10.86 -7.11 11.16
N ILE A 231 10.66 -7.62 12.38
CA ILE A 231 9.37 -7.65 13.07
C ILE A 231 8.69 -6.26 13.04
N PRO A 232 9.37 -5.13 13.34
CA PRO A 232 8.77 -3.80 13.22
C PRO A 232 8.17 -3.51 11.84
N SER A 233 8.82 -3.94 10.76
CA SER A 233 8.32 -3.77 9.39
C SER A 233 7.12 -4.68 9.07
N VAL A 234 7.06 -5.91 9.62
CA VAL A 234 5.89 -6.79 9.47
C VAL A 234 4.70 -6.28 10.30
N VAL A 235 4.95 -5.69 11.48
CA VAL A 235 3.93 -4.98 12.27
C VAL A 235 3.40 -3.76 11.48
N ASN A 236 4.27 -2.98 10.85
CA ASN A 236 3.85 -1.89 9.96
C ASN A 236 3.03 -2.41 8.77
N PHE A 237 3.42 -3.54 8.17
CA PHE A 237 2.64 -4.19 7.11
C PHE A 237 1.24 -4.59 7.57
N GLN A 238 1.12 -5.16 8.77
CA GLN A 238 -0.16 -5.53 9.39
C GLN A 238 -1.05 -4.28 9.58
N ILE A 239 -0.50 -3.20 10.15
CA ILE A 239 -1.20 -1.92 10.34
C ILE A 239 -1.69 -1.34 9.00
N ILE A 240 -0.82 -1.27 8.00
CA ILE A 240 -1.15 -0.75 6.66
C ILE A 240 -2.21 -1.64 5.96
N SER A 241 -2.14 -2.96 6.14
CA SER A 241 -3.09 -3.90 5.53
C SER A 241 -4.46 -3.85 6.19
N ALA A 242 -4.52 -3.73 7.52
CA ALA A 242 -5.76 -3.50 8.27
C ALA A 242 -6.44 -2.21 7.81
N TYR A 243 -5.69 -1.10 7.73
CA TYR A 243 -6.22 0.17 7.19
C TYR A 243 -6.77 0.02 5.75
N ARG A 244 -6.01 -0.61 4.85
CA ARG A 244 -6.44 -0.83 3.46
C ARG A 244 -7.69 -1.72 3.38
N HIS A 245 -7.81 -2.71 4.26
CA HIS A 245 -8.98 -3.59 4.34
C HIS A 245 -10.24 -2.82 4.76
N THR A 246 -10.18 -2.04 5.85
CA THR A 246 -11.31 -1.21 6.30
C THR A 246 -11.71 -0.19 5.23
N LYS A 247 -10.74 0.48 4.60
CA LYS A 247 -10.98 1.43 3.51
C LYS A 247 -11.63 0.79 2.28
N LEU A 248 -11.21 -0.43 1.91
CA LEU A 248 -11.80 -1.17 0.80
C LEU A 248 -13.27 -1.49 1.07
N HIS A 249 -13.60 -1.90 2.30
CA HIS A 249 -14.98 -2.20 2.70
C HIS A 249 -15.88 -0.97 2.72
N GLN A 250 -15.41 0.15 3.27
CA GLN A 250 -16.11 1.44 3.17
C GLN A 250 -16.44 1.80 1.71
N MET A 251 -15.46 1.66 0.81
CA MET A 251 -15.66 1.92 -0.63
C MET A 251 -16.61 0.93 -1.34
N LEU A 252 -16.85 -0.25 -0.77
CA LEU A 252 -17.82 -1.22 -1.29
C LEU A 252 -19.22 -0.91 -0.75
N GLU A 253 -19.35 -0.61 0.54
CA GLU A 253 -20.60 -0.18 1.19
C GLU A 253 -21.17 1.10 0.56
N ASP A 254 -20.33 2.11 0.33
CA ASP A 254 -20.69 3.36 -0.35
C ASP A 254 -21.19 3.13 -1.78
N LYS A 255 -20.69 2.08 -2.45
CA LYS A 255 -21.06 1.73 -3.82
C LYS A 255 -22.37 0.95 -3.89
N ASP A 256 -22.63 0.10 -2.91
CA ASP A 256 -23.85 -0.70 -2.81
C ASP A 256 -25.04 0.13 -2.26
N ASN A 257 -24.79 1.34 -1.73
CA ASN A 257 -25.81 2.28 -1.24
C ASN A 257 -25.77 3.68 -1.91
N PRO A 258 -26.19 3.81 -3.19
CA PRO A 258 -26.08 5.06 -3.95
C PRO A 258 -27.06 6.19 -3.53
N THR A 259 -27.94 5.94 -2.55
CA THR A 259 -29.07 6.84 -2.22
C THR A 259 -28.82 7.71 -0.99
N CYS A 260 -28.02 8.77 -1.13
CA CYS A 260 -28.16 10.04 -0.40
C CYS A 260 -27.30 11.21 -0.94
N ALA A 261 -26.93 11.19 -2.22
CA ALA A 261 -26.11 12.26 -2.84
C ALA A 261 -26.90 13.46 -3.39
N GLU A 262 -28.23 13.50 -3.21
CA GLU A 262 -29.10 14.59 -3.65
C GLU A 262 -29.97 15.09 -2.51
N HIS A 263 -29.43 15.98 -1.66
CA HIS A 263 -30.19 16.95 -0.83
C HIS A 263 -29.23 17.92 -0.10
N SER A 264 -28.47 18.72 -0.85
CA SER A 264 -27.71 19.88 -0.30
C SER A 264 -27.38 20.97 -1.35
N GLN A 265 -28.23 21.15 -2.36
CA GLN A 265 -28.25 22.38 -3.19
C GLN A 265 -29.70 22.74 -3.50
N GLY A 266 -30.20 23.82 -2.90
CA GLY A 266 -31.59 24.21 -3.07
C GLY A 266 -32.13 25.23 -2.08
N LEU A 267 -31.50 26.41 -1.97
CA LEU A 267 -32.22 27.61 -1.53
C LEU A 267 -31.62 28.87 -2.15
N GLU A 268 -32.52 29.75 -2.61
CA GLU A 268 -32.26 31.12 -3.10
C GLU A 268 -31.53 31.24 -4.46
N LYS A 269 -32.00 31.98 -5.48
CA LYS A 269 -32.99 33.08 -5.51
C LYS A 269 -33.95 33.00 -6.71
N GLN A 270 -35.13 33.61 -6.56
CA GLN A 270 -36.11 33.82 -7.64
C GLN A 270 -35.92 35.17 -8.36
N GLY A 271 -36.34 35.23 -9.62
CA GLY A 271 -36.85 36.44 -10.29
C GLY A 271 -35.97 37.05 -11.40
N THR A 272 -36.49 37.57 -12.53
CA THR A 272 -37.88 37.59 -13.04
C THR A 272 -37.92 37.87 -14.57
N LEU A 273 -38.95 37.34 -15.26
CA LEU A 273 -39.51 37.70 -16.60
C LEU A 273 -38.69 37.59 -17.92
N ALA A 274 -38.97 36.50 -18.65
CA ALA A 274 -39.52 36.40 -20.01
C ALA A 274 -39.30 37.49 -21.11
N THR A 275 -38.96 37.01 -22.32
CA THR A 275 -39.68 37.37 -23.58
C THR A 275 -39.54 36.23 -24.62
N MET A 276 -40.51 36.06 -25.50
CA MET A 276 -40.59 34.95 -26.48
C MET A 276 -40.13 35.36 -27.89
N ALA A 277 -39.53 34.43 -28.64
CA ALA A 277 -39.54 34.45 -30.11
C ALA A 277 -39.37 33.04 -30.72
N THR A 278 -40.11 32.81 -31.80
CA THR A 278 -40.41 31.58 -32.55
C THR A 278 -39.27 30.97 -33.41
N GLU A 279 -39.36 29.64 -33.57
CA GLU A 279 -39.09 28.81 -34.77
C GLU A 279 -37.80 28.98 -35.61
N ALA A 280 -37.06 27.86 -35.80
CA ALA A 280 -37.05 27.08 -37.07
C ALA A 280 -36.02 25.92 -37.02
N ARG A 281 -36.24 24.85 -37.82
CA ARG A 281 -35.37 23.66 -37.90
C ARG A 281 -35.19 23.22 -39.36
N PRO A 282 -33.96 22.93 -39.81
CA PRO A 282 -33.69 21.85 -40.78
C PRO A 282 -32.55 20.94 -40.29
N LEU A 283 -32.71 19.61 -40.20
CA LEU A 283 -32.77 18.59 -41.27
C LEU A 283 -31.42 18.27 -41.96
N VAL A 284 -31.12 16.96 -41.98
CA VAL A 284 -29.85 16.31 -42.35
C VAL A 284 -29.90 15.83 -43.81
N PRO A 285 -28.75 15.70 -44.48
CA PRO A 285 -28.63 14.69 -45.54
C PRO A 285 -27.37 13.81 -45.45
N ALA A 286 -27.56 12.53 -45.75
CA ALA A 286 -26.58 11.52 -46.16
C ALA A 286 -27.38 10.41 -46.92
N PRO A 287 -26.78 9.46 -47.67
CA PRO A 287 -25.36 9.24 -47.98
C PRO A 287 -25.08 9.07 -49.50
N ALA A 288 -23.84 8.72 -49.89
CA ALA A 288 -23.52 8.18 -51.22
C ALA A 288 -22.37 7.14 -51.19
N GLN A 289 -22.29 6.30 -52.22
CA GLN A 289 -21.29 5.23 -52.42
C GLN A 289 -20.80 5.23 -53.90
N SER A 290 -19.88 4.40 -54.40
CA SER A 290 -19.13 3.27 -53.83
C SER A 290 -17.86 2.99 -54.67
N SER A 291 -16.77 2.45 -54.10
CA SER A 291 -15.77 1.69 -54.90
C SER A 291 -14.76 0.90 -54.03
N ARG A 292 -14.19 -0.18 -54.60
CA ARG A 292 -13.40 -1.22 -53.91
C ARG A 292 -12.07 -1.54 -54.64
N LYS A 293 -11.05 -1.88 -53.84
CA LYS A 293 -9.94 -2.85 -54.12
C LYS A 293 -8.92 -2.49 -55.24
N PRO A 294 -7.78 -3.22 -55.40
CA PRO A 294 -7.32 -4.45 -54.72
C PRO A 294 -5.91 -4.44 -54.08
N TYR A 295 -5.57 -5.55 -53.40
CA TYR A 295 -4.23 -5.96 -52.93
C TYR A 295 -3.39 -6.63 -54.05
N PRO A 296 -2.05 -6.62 -53.95
CA PRO A 296 -1.18 -7.63 -54.58
C PRO A 296 -0.73 -8.72 -53.58
N GLY A 297 -0.60 -9.95 -54.05
CA GLY A 297 -0.03 -11.08 -53.31
C GLY A 297 1.46 -11.31 -53.60
N LYS A 298 2.08 -12.18 -52.81
CA LYS A 298 3.47 -12.67 -53.03
C LYS A 298 3.47 -13.93 -53.92
N PRO A 299 4.60 -14.25 -54.58
CA PRO A 299 5.00 -15.64 -54.82
C PRO A 299 5.50 -16.33 -53.53
#